data_AF-A0A537VSX2-F1
#
_entry.id   AF-A0A537VSX2-F1
#
_cell.length_a   1.000
_cell.length_b   1.000
_cell.length_c   1.000
_cell.angle_alpha   90.00
_cell.angle_beta   90.00
_cell.angle_gamma   90.00
#
_symmetry.space_group_name_H-M   'P 1'
#
loop_
_entity.id
_entity.type
_entity.pdbx_description
1 polymer ?
#
loop_
_entity_poly.entity_id
_entity_poly.type
_entity_poly.pdbx_seq_one_letter_code
_entity_poly.pdbx_strand_id
1 'polypeptide(L)'
;MARTIRLQGDSNAHDRPWRVAVEQGFFAEEGLDVVYHEDNPKGAEGRVKDFAHRWKETQLQHGALEVYPVCEWGAIERVQRLGKGKIIGLDATVRTGAIMVRKDSRVHTLTELRNVPIAVTWHAGTFY
;
A
#
# COMPACT_ATOMS: atom_id res chain seq x y z
N MET A 1 1.02 7.69 -29.96
CA MET A 1 2.13 7.05 -29.21
C MET A 1 1.54 6.56 -27.90
N ALA A 2 1.88 5.34 -27.46
CA ALA A 2 1.44 4.83 -26.16
C ALA A 2 2.00 5.71 -25.04
N ARG A 3 1.19 5.96 -24.01
CA ARG A 3 1.63 6.73 -22.84
C ARG A 3 2.30 5.78 -21.85
N THR A 4 3.56 6.04 -21.50
CA THR A 4 4.22 5.30 -20.43
C THR A 4 3.71 5.76 -19.06
N ILE A 5 3.41 4.81 -18.18
CA ILE A 5 3.04 5.03 -16.77
C ILE A 5 3.94 4.21 -15.84
N ARG A 6 4.31 4.80 -14.70
CA ARG A 6 5.13 4.12 -13.66
C ARG A 6 4.27 3.64 -12.51
N LEU A 7 4.08 2.33 -12.43
CA LEU A 7 3.29 1.66 -11.39
C LEU A 7 4.21 1.02 -10.35
N GLN A 8 3.95 1.25 -9.07
CA GLN A 8 4.55 0.50 -7.97
C GLN A 8 3.50 -0.44 -7.38
N GLY A 9 3.74 -1.74 -7.47
CA GLY A 9 3.04 -2.76 -6.72
C GLY A 9 3.61 -2.96 -5.31
N ASP A 10 2.78 -3.43 -4.39
CA ASP A 10 3.21 -3.99 -3.11
C ASP A 10 3.02 -5.49 -3.20
N SER A 11 4.02 -6.33 -2.96
CA SER A 11 3.99 -7.81 -3.06
C SER A 11 2.94 -8.57 -2.20
N ASN A 12 1.86 -7.92 -1.81
CA ASN A 12 0.67 -8.43 -1.15
C ASN A 12 -0.38 -8.92 -2.16
N ALA A 13 -1.51 -9.43 -1.67
CA ALA A 13 -2.54 -9.99 -2.54
C ALA A 13 -3.38 -8.93 -3.29
N HIS A 14 -3.29 -7.66 -2.91
CA HIS A 14 -4.23 -6.59 -3.30
C HIS A 14 -3.87 -5.95 -4.63
N ASP A 15 -2.58 -5.87 -4.94
CA ASP A 15 -2.10 -5.32 -6.20
C ASP A 15 -1.98 -6.38 -7.31
N ARG A 16 -2.29 -7.65 -7.00
CA ARG A 16 -2.28 -8.75 -7.98
C ARG A 16 -3.10 -8.46 -9.24
N PRO A 17 -4.27 -7.82 -9.19
CA PRO A 17 -4.99 -7.44 -10.41
C PRO A 17 -4.14 -6.57 -11.35
N TRP A 18 -3.26 -5.71 -10.84
CA TRP A 18 -2.39 -4.88 -11.66
C TRP A 18 -1.27 -5.70 -12.30
N ARG A 19 -0.68 -6.65 -11.55
CA ARG A 19 0.31 -7.59 -12.10
C ARG A 19 -0.30 -8.44 -13.22
N VAL A 20 -1.52 -8.96 -13.02
CA VAL A 20 -2.26 -9.67 -14.06
C VAL A 20 -2.53 -8.78 -15.26
N ALA A 21 -2.96 -7.53 -15.07
CA ALA A 21 -3.21 -6.61 -16.18
C ALA A 21 -1.95 -6.28 -17.00
N VAL A 22 -0.77 -6.26 -16.36
CA VAL A 22 0.52 -6.16 -17.07
C VAL A 22 0.83 -7.45 -17.83
N GLU A 23 0.74 -8.61 -17.17
CA GLU A 23 1.06 -9.92 -17.76
C GLU A 23 0.13 -10.32 -18.91
N GLN A 24 -1.15 -9.95 -18.83
CA GLN A 24 -2.17 -10.25 -19.84
C GLN A 24 -2.26 -9.17 -20.93
N GLY A 25 -1.52 -8.07 -20.80
CA GLY A 25 -1.50 -7.01 -21.81
C GLY A 25 -2.70 -6.06 -21.81
N PHE A 26 -3.57 -6.09 -20.79
CA PHE A 26 -4.75 -5.21 -20.71
C PHE A 26 -4.38 -3.71 -20.73
N PHE A 27 -3.25 -3.32 -20.15
CA PHE A 27 -2.78 -1.93 -20.28
C PHE A 27 -2.37 -1.59 -21.71
N ALA A 28 -1.75 -2.52 -22.43
CA ALA A 28 -1.33 -2.30 -23.81
C ALA A 28 -2.53 -2.21 -24.76
N GLU A 29 -3.60 -2.99 -24.51
CA GLU A 29 -4.89 -2.89 -25.21
C GLU A 29 -5.51 -1.48 -25.08
N GLU A 30 -5.34 -0.85 -23.91
CA GLU A 30 -5.75 0.54 -23.64
C GLU A 30 -4.73 1.59 -24.11
N GLY A 31 -3.66 1.18 -24.80
CA GLY A 31 -2.63 2.09 -25.32
C GLY A 31 -1.68 2.66 -24.25
N LEU A 32 -1.54 1.96 -23.12
CA LEU A 32 -0.64 2.31 -22.03
C LEU A 32 0.58 1.39 -22.02
N ASP A 33 1.76 1.99 -21.94
CA ASP A 33 3.01 1.29 -21.68
C ASP A 33 3.30 1.35 -20.17
N VAL A 34 3.64 0.22 -19.55
CA VAL A 34 3.72 0.13 -18.09
C VAL A 34 5.12 -0.23 -17.63
N VAL A 35 5.73 0.69 -16.88
CA VAL A 35 6.92 0.38 -16.08
C VAL A 35 6.44 -0.06 -14.71
N TYR A 36 6.38 -1.37 -14.50
CA TYR A 36 5.93 -1.98 -13.26
C TYR A 36 7.13 -2.30 -12.34
N HIS A 37 7.12 -1.74 -11.14
CA HIS A 37 8.06 -2.05 -10.07
C HIS A 37 7.32 -2.81 -8.97
N GLU A 38 7.81 -4.00 -8.61
CA GLU A 38 7.26 -4.78 -7.50
C GLU A 38 8.11 -4.56 -6.25
N ASP A 39 7.48 -4.14 -5.15
CA ASP A 39 8.21 -3.94 -3.90
C ASP A 39 8.55 -5.31 -3.32
N ASN A 40 9.84 -5.65 -3.41
CA ASN A 40 10.45 -6.84 -2.84
C ASN A 40 9.90 -8.21 -3.32
N PRO A 41 10.34 -8.69 -4.49
CA PRO A 41 9.88 -9.95 -5.08
C PRO A 41 10.43 -11.23 -4.40
N LYS A 42 11.32 -11.14 -3.40
CA LYS A 42 12.08 -12.29 -2.85
C LYS A 42 11.99 -12.52 -1.34
N GLY A 43 11.08 -11.86 -0.61
CA GLY A 43 10.89 -12.07 0.84
C GLY A 43 11.59 -11.04 1.72
N ALA A 44 11.79 -11.28 3.02
CA ALA A 44 12.16 -10.22 3.98
C ALA A 44 13.51 -9.49 3.73
N GLU A 45 14.40 -10.05 2.92
CA GLU A 45 15.67 -9.42 2.55
C GLU A 45 15.44 -8.16 1.70
N GLY A 46 16.15 -7.06 2.01
CA GLY A 46 16.00 -5.78 1.31
C GLY A 46 14.74 -4.98 1.66
N ARG A 47 13.89 -5.45 2.59
CA ARG A 47 12.80 -4.60 3.10
C ARG A 47 13.36 -3.31 3.66
N VAL A 48 12.70 -2.20 3.33
CA VAL A 48 12.91 -0.92 4.00
C VAL A 48 12.75 -1.17 5.51
N LYS A 49 13.86 -1.12 6.24
CA LYS A 49 13.89 -1.31 7.70
C LYS A 49 13.46 -0.04 8.43
N ASP A 50 13.53 1.09 7.73
CA ASP A 50 13.14 2.39 8.24
C ASP A 50 11.81 2.83 7.63
N PHE A 51 10.72 2.52 8.34
CA PHE A 51 9.37 2.94 7.97
C PHE A 51 9.11 4.45 8.22
N ALA A 52 10.03 5.18 8.85
CA ALA A 52 9.93 6.63 8.97
C ALA A 52 10.14 7.31 7.61
N HIS A 53 10.95 6.70 6.73
CA HIS A 53 11.15 7.18 5.38
C HIS A 53 9.95 6.81 4.49
N ARG A 54 9.09 7.81 4.27
CA ARG A 54 7.93 7.79 3.35
C ARG A 54 8.35 7.71 1.88
N TRP A 55 9.00 6.60 1.51
CA TRP A 55 9.69 6.44 0.23
C TRP A 55 8.76 6.64 -0.97
N LYS A 56 7.58 6.00 -0.99
CA LYS A 56 6.62 6.12 -2.09
C LYS A 56 6.19 7.56 -2.31
N GLU A 57 5.94 8.29 -1.23
CA GLU A 57 5.64 9.71 -1.31
C GLU A 57 6.80 10.49 -1.93
N THR A 58 8.04 10.29 -1.46
CA THR A 58 9.22 10.93 -2.05
C THR A 58 9.36 10.62 -3.55
N GLN A 59 9.16 9.38 -3.98
CA GLN A 59 9.20 9.02 -5.40
C GLN A 59 8.08 9.69 -6.21
N LEU A 60 6.87 9.76 -5.65
CA LEU A 60 5.75 10.49 -6.25
C LEU A 60 6.08 11.97 -6.41
N GLN A 61 6.74 12.58 -5.40
CA GLN A 61 7.10 13.99 -5.46
C GLN A 61 8.13 14.30 -6.57
N HIS A 62 9.04 13.36 -6.85
CA HIS A 62 10.08 13.49 -7.89
C HIS A 62 9.65 12.97 -9.27
N GLY A 63 8.43 12.45 -9.42
CA GLY A 63 7.93 11.90 -10.68
C GLY A 63 8.54 10.54 -11.07
N ALA A 64 9.29 9.90 -10.15
CA ALA A 64 9.83 8.56 -10.33
C ALA A 64 8.75 7.47 -10.18
N LEU A 65 7.62 7.82 -9.55
CA LEU A 65 6.45 6.98 -9.36
C LEU A 65 5.18 7.78 -9.68
N GLU A 66 4.22 7.19 -10.39
CA GLU A 66 2.97 7.88 -10.77
C GLU A 66 1.73 7.30 -10.08
N VAL A 67 1.67 5.97 -9.90
CA VAL A 67 0.53 5.31 -9.27
C VAL A 67 1.02 4.17 -8.38
N TYR A 68 0.46 4.06 -7.19
CA TYR A 68 0.77 3.00 -6.23
C TYR A 68 -0.41 2.76 -5.30
N PRO A 69 -0.56 1.53 -4.76
CA PRO A 69 -1.60 1.23 -3.80
C PRO A 69 -1.17 1.68 -2.40
N VAL A 70 -2.16 2.10 -1.61
CA VAL A 70 -2.09 2.33 -0.17
C VAL A 70 -3.48 2.06 0.42
N CYS A 71 -3.55 1.83 1.73
CA CYS A 71 -4.84 1.80 2.42
C CYS A 71 -5.57 3.16 2.28
N GLU A 72 -6.90 3.13 2.32
CA GLU A 72 -7.77 4.30 2.11
C GLU A 72 -7.40 5.48 3.00
N TRP A 73 -7.35 5.26 4.32
CA TRP A 73 -6.92 6.28 5.28
C TRP A 73 -5.51 6.81 5.00
N GLY A 74 -4.61 5.92 4.57
CA GLY A 74 -3.27 6.30 4.14
C GLY A 74 -3.26 7.16 2.88
N ALA A 75 -4.19 6.95 1.95
CA ALA A 75 -4.33 7.75 0.74
C ALA A 75 -4.84 9.16 1.06
N ILE A 76 -5.89 9.24 1.89
CA ILE A 76 -6.49 10.51 2.33
C ILE A 76 -5.45 11.37 3.05
N GLU A 77 -4.75 10.80 4.04
CA GLU A 77 -3.70 11.48 4.79
C GLU A 77 -2.57 11.99 3.89
N ARG A 78 -2.15 11.19 2.90
CA ARG A 78 -1.11 11.57 1.94
C ARG A 78 -1.53 12.70 1.03
N VAL A 79 -2.72 12.63 0.43
CA VAL A 79 -3.24 13.69 -0.45
C VAL A 79 -3.36 15.00 0.32
N GLN A 80 -3.90 14.96 1.54
CA GLN A 80 -4.01 16.13 2.40
C GLN A 80 -2.63 16.70 2.77
N ARG A 81 -1.71 15.86 3.26
CA ARG A 81 -0.38 16.32 3.72
C ARG A 81 0.50 16.83 2.57
N LEU A 82 0.47 16.16 1.43
CA LEU A 82 1.30 16.52 0.28
C LEU A 82 0.74 17.75 -0.46
N GLY A 83 -0.55 18.07 -0.29
CA GLY A 83 -1.25 19.08 -1.08
C GLY A 83 -1.27 18.77 -2.58
N LYS A 84 -0.99 17.52 -2.96
CA LYS A 84 -0.89 17.03 -4.34
C LYS A 84 -1.18 15.54 -4.42
N GLY A 85 -1.41 15.07 -5.65
CA GLY A 85 -1.87 13.72 -5.92
C GLY A 85 -3.39 13.61 -5.79
N LYS A 86 -3.94 12.49 -6.26
CA LYS A 86 -5.37 12.20 -6.21
C LYS A 86 -5.59 10.72 -5.99
N ILE A 87 -6.67 10.37 -5.29
CA ILE A 87 -7.18 9.01 -5.23
C ILE A 87 -7.91 8.77 -6.56
N ILE A 88 -7.40 7.86 -7.39
CA ILE A 88 -7.92 7.61 -8.74
C ILE A 88 -8.85 6.40 -8.83
N GLY A 89 -8.90 5.58 -7.80
CA GLY A 89 -9.71 4.38 -7.75
C GLY A 89 -9.65 3.76 -6.36
N LEU A 90 -10.67 2.98 -6.06
CA LEU A 90 -10.70 2.08 -4.91
C LEU A 90 -10.35 0.68 -5.39
N ASP A 91 -9.71 -0.10 -4.52
CA ASP A 91 -9.47 -1.51 -4.80
C ASP A 91 -10.82 -2.27 -4.81
N ALA A 92 -10.85 -3.42 -5.49
CA ALA A 92 -12.01 -4.32 -5.53
C ALA A 92 -12.26 -5.01 -4.17
N THR A 93 -11.37 -4.82 -3.19
CA THR A 93 -11.43 -5.48 -1.88
C THR A 93 -11.68 -4.47 -0.76
N VAL A 94 -12.56 -4.84 0.17
CA VAL A 94 -12.77 -4.14 1.45
C VAL A 94 -12.20 -4.99 2.57
N ARG A 95 -11.41 -4.38 3.46
CA ARG A 95 -10.68 -5.09 4.52
C ARG A 95 -11.25 -4.78 5.88
N THR A 96 -11.49 -5.84 6.66
CA THR A 96 -11.75 -5.72 8.09
C THR A 96 -10.45 -5.95 8.85
N GLY A 97 -10.10 -5.02 9.74
CA GLY A 97 -8.98 -5.20 10.67
C GLY A 97 -9.38 -6.04 11.88
N ALA A 98 -8.42 -6.76 12.45
CA ALA A 98 -8.59 -7.47 13.72
C ALA A 98 -7.35 -7.28 14.60
N ILE A 99 -7.55 -7.20 15.91
CA ILE A 99 -6.45 -7.28 16.87
C ILE A 99 -6.18 -8.76 17.11
N MET A 100 -5.05 -9.23 16.61
CA MET A 100 -4.61 -10.62 16.79
C MET A 100 -3.72 -10.71 18.01
N VAL A 101 -3.98 -11.71 18.86
CA VAL A 101 -3.15 -12.03 20.02
C VAL A 101 -2.46 -13.38 19.83
N ARG A 102 -1.45 -13.67 20.66
CA ARG A 102 -0.81 -14.99 20.65
C ARG A 102 -1.83 -16.08 21.00
N LYS A 103 -1.61 -17.30 20.49
CA LYS A 103 -2.48 -18.47 20.73
C LYS A 103 -2.72 -18.74 22.22
N ASP A 104 -1.72 -18.50 23.05
CA ASP A 104 -1.70 -18.71 24.50
C ASP A 104 -2.07 -17.44 25.30
N SER A 105 -2.53 -16.37 24.63
CA SER A 105 -2.98 -15.15 25.27
C SER A 105 -4.22 -15.39 26.11
N ARG A 106 -4.28 -14.73 27.27
CA ARG A 106 -5.47 -14.68 28.13
C ARG A 106 -6.50 -13.65 27.67
N VAL A 107 -6.18 -12.88 26.62
CA VAL A 107 -7.09 -11.90 26.01
C VAL A 107 -8.01 -12.64 25.04
N HIS A 108 -9.29 -12.63 25.34
CA HIS A 108 -10.35 -13.24 24.53
C HIS A 108 -11.33 -12.20 23.98
N THR A 109 -11.34 -10.99 24.54
CA THR A 109 -12.22 -9.88 24.15
C THR A 109 -11.46 -8.56 24.08
N LEU A 110 -11.98 -7.60 23.32
CA LEU A 110 -11.39 -6.27 23.24
C LEU A 110 -11.44 -5.50 24.58
N THR A 111 -12.41 -5.80 25.44
CA THR A 111 -12.54 -5.14 26.75
C THR A 111 -11.35 -5.41 27.66
N GLU A 112 -10.73 -6.58 27.54
CA GLU A 112 -9.54 -6.97 28.31
C GLU A 112 -8.28 -6.21 27.87
N LEU A 113 -8.32 -5.52 26.72
CA LEU A 113 -7.27 -4.60 26.26
C LEU A 113 -7.47 -3.17 26.76
N ARG A 114 -8.48 -2.91 27.60
CA ARG A 114 -8.69 -1.59 28.19
C ARG A 114 -7.45 -1.12 28.93
N ASN A 115 -6.97 0.08 28.60
CA ASN A 115 -5.79 0.70 29.20
C ASN A 115 -4.48 -0.10 29.02
N VAL A 116 -4.46 -1.06 28.09
CA VAL A 116 -3.23 -1.77 27.71
C VAL A 116 -2.54 -0.97 26.61
N PRO A 117 -1.26 -0.60 26.76
CA PRO A 117 -0.50 0.02 25.68
C PRO A 117 -0.40 -0.92 24.48
N ILE A 118 -0.83 -0.46 23.30
CA ILE A 118 -0.74 -1.19 22.04
C ILE A 118 0.26 -0.49 21.14
N ALA A 119 1.35 -1.18 20.78
CA ALA A 119 2.28 -0.68 19.79
C ALA A 119 1.61 -0.68 18.41
N VAL A 120 1.69 0.44 17.71
CA VAL A 120 1.15 0.62 16.36
C VAL A 120 2.28 0.94 15.40
N THR A 121 2.10 0.58 14.13
CA THR A 121 3.05 0.99 13.09
C THR A 121 2.85 2.47 12.79
N TRP A 122 3.87 3.28 13.09
CA TRP A 122 3.86 4.71 12.80
C TRP A 122 3.70 4.96 11.29
N HIS A 123 2.81 5.87 10.88
CA HIS A 123 2.40 6.14 9.49
C HIS A 123 1.65 5.03 8.74
N ALA A 124 1.20 3.97 9.42
CA ALA A 124 0.28 3.02 8.82
C ALA A 124 -1.16 3.52 8.93
N GLY A 125 -1.83 3.67 7.78
CA GLY A 125 -3.18 4.23 7.76
C GLY A 125 -4.25 3.39 8.45
N THR A 126 -3.97 2.13 8.78
CA THR A 126 -4.85 1.26 9.58
C THR A 126 -5.07 1.77 11.02
N PHE A 127 -4.27 2.73 11.49
CA PHE A 127 -4.33 3.25 12.87
C PHE A 127 -4.59 4.77 12.94
N TYR A 128 -5.01 5.39 11.82
CA TYR A 128 -5.53 6.77 11.81
C TYR A 128 -7.02 6.80 12.15
#